data_AF-A0A9W8DP71-F1
#
_entry.id   AF-A0A9W8DP71-F1
#
_cell.length_a   1.000
_cell.length_b   1.000
_cell.length_c   1.000
_cell.angle_alpha   90.00
_cell.angle_beta   90.00
_cell.angle_gamma   90.00
#
_symmetry.space_group_name_H-M   'P 1'
#
loop_
_entity.id
_entity.type
_entity.pdbx_description
1 polymer ?
#
loop_
_entity_poly.entity_id
_entity_poly.type
_entity_poly.pdbx_seq_one_letter_code
_entity_poly.pdbx_strand_id
1 'polypeptide(L)'
;VFTLDTLGLAFLTHGRQPLDSQVLDLSRTVGFFSHHVPVVLSAPIEADSLAILRSTQRTLATGIDGGLLLTLVRRLRHFDDAAQRQRYEIDPPFSFSYLANTEALNSPTMDSAVLREQPDMLAGLDPSLQQTQMPFVGAIVAKHIGNQLQLNIVCQGGQTLFRMMEQWLGAWNDSLIALVY
;
A
#
# COMPACT_ATOMS: atom_id res chain seq x y z
N VAL A 1 14.98 3.84 6.01
CA VAL A 1 15.36 3.53 7.41
C VAL A 1 14.61 2.27 7.81
N PHE A 2 15.35 1.23 8.18
CA PHE A 2 14.83 -0.04 8.68
C PHE A 2 15.70 -0.40 9.88
N THR A 3 15.12 -0.39 11.07
CA THR A 3 15.79 -0.74 12.33
C THR A 3 14.94 -1.77 13.07
N LEU A 4 15.41 -2.29 14.20
CA LEU A 4 14.64 -3.26 15.00
C LEU A 4 13.30 -2.68 15.50
N ASP A 5 13.19 -1.36 15.61
CA ASP A 5 12.08 -0.63 16.18
C ASP A 5 11.36 0.30 15.18
N THR A 6 11.84 0.41 13.94
CA THR A 6 11.19 1.24 12.91
C THR A 6 11.13 0.58 11.54
N LEU A 7 9.99 0.75 10.88
CA LEU A 7 9.71 0.21 9.56
C LEU A 7 9.30 1.32 8.59
N GLY A 8 10.14 1.57 7.58
CA GLY A 8 9.74 2.37 6.42
C GLY A 8 8.86 1.57 5.47
N LEU A 9 7.68 2.09 5.13
CA LEU A 9 6.76 1.52 4.16
C LEU A 9 6.40 2.52 3.06
N ALA A 10 6.25 2.04 1.84
CA ALA A 10 5.56 2.74 0.77
C ALA A 10 4.07 2.37 0.87
N PHE A 11 3.27 3.23 1.51
CA PHE A 11 1.84 3.02 1.69
C PHE A 11 1.08 3.44 0.43
N LEU A 12 0.34 2.52 -0.19
CA LEU A 12 -0.45 2.80 -1.39
C LEU A 12 -1.76 3.47 -1.01
N THR A 13 -2.00 4.66 -1.56
CA THR A 13 -3.23 5.41 -1.36
C THR A 13 -4.16 5.27 -2.56
N HIS A 14 -5.44 5.61 -2.39
CA HIS A 14 -6.39 5.70 -3.51
C HIS A 14 -6.24 7.00 -4.35
N GLY A 15 -5.54 8.01 -3.82
CA GLY A 15 -5.24 9.28 -4.52
C GLY A 15 -6.41 10.22 -4.83
N ARG A 16 -7.63 9.88 -4.40
CA ARG A 16 -8.85 10.69 -4.59
C ARG A 16 -9.10 11.64 -3.41
N GLN A 17 -8.06 12.37 -3.03
CA GLN A 17 -8.10 13.28 -1.89
C GLN A 17 -8.78 14.61 -2.30
N PRO A 18 -9.64 15.19 -1.46
CA PRO A 18 -10.29 16.46 -1.76
C PRO A 18 -9.27 17.60 -1.60
N LEU A 19 -8.60 17.99 -2.69
CA LEU A 19 -7.70 19.15 -2.75
C LEU A 19 -8.46 20.46 -2.50
N ASP A 20 -9.67 20.54 -3.06
CA ASP A 20 -10.68 21.56 -2.82
C ASP A 20 -12.04 20.92 -3.15
N SER A 21 -12.79 20.55 -2.13
CA SER A 21 -14.08 19.85 -2.29
C SER A 21 -15.14 20.67 -3.02
N GLN A 22 -14.91 21.97 -3.25
CA GLN A 22 -15.83 22.84 -3.97
C GLN A 22 -15.55 22.90 -5.49
N VAL A 23 -14.36 22.46 -5.94
CA VAL A 23 -13.92 22.67 -7.32
C VAL A 23 -13.74 21.36 -8.11
N LEU A 24 -13.38 20.24 -7.45
CA LEU A 24 -13.08 18.99 -8.15
C LEU A 24 -13.64 17.75 -7.44
N ASP A 25 -14.66 17.14 -8.04
CA ASP A 25 -15.19 15.83 -7.65
C ASP A 25 -14.58 14.72 -8.50
N LEU A 26 -13.76 13.88 -7.88
CA LEU A 26 -13.15 12.70 -8.51
C LEU A 26 -13.91 11.40 -8.22
N SER A 27 -15.05 11.42 -7.53
CA SER A 27 -15.73 10.19 -7.06
C SER A 27 -16.14 9.24 -8.19
N ARG A 28 -16.41 9.77 -9.40
CA ARG A 28 -16.86 9.01 -10.58
C ARG A 28 -15.89 9.02 -11.75
N THR A 29 -14.68 9.52 -11.56
CA THR A 29 -13.68 9.61 -12.62
C THR A 29 -12.87 8.33 -12.71
N VAL A 30 -12.83 7.69 -13.88
CA VAL A 30 -11.96 6.53 -14.12
C VAL A 30 -10.55 7.00 -14.48
N GLY A 31 -9.54 6.42 -13.86
CA GLY A 31 -8.13 6.77 -14.07
C GLY A 31 -7.20 6.17 -13.01
N PHE A 32 -5.89 6.30 -13.24
CA PHE A 32 -4.85 5.87 -12.31
C PHE A 32 -4.53 7.00 -11.32
N PHE A 33 -5.27 7.05 -10.21
CA PHE A 33 -5.09 8.06 -9.16
C PHE A 33 -4.14 7.60 -8.04
N SER A 34 -4.00 6.29 -7.86
CA SER A 34 -3.23 5.72 -6.75
C SER A 34 -1.76 6.14 -6.81
N HIS A 35 -1.20 6.47 -5.64
CA HIS A 35 0.22 6.79 -5.50
C HIS A 35 0.75 6.21 -4.18
N HIS A 36 2.08 6.01 -4.13
CA HIS A 36 2.74 5.58 -2.90
C HIS A 36 3.16 6.80 -2.08
N VAL A 37 2.95 6.70 -0.77
CA VAL A 37 3.39 7.68 0.22
C VAL A 37 4.35 6.99 1.18
N PRO A 38 5.59 7.49 1.34
CA PRO A 38 6.51 6.95 2.32
C PRO A 38 5.99 7.25 3.73
N VAL A 39 5.87 6.21 4.56
CA VAL A 39 5.54 6.32 5.98
C VAL A 39 6.60 5.59 6.79
N VAL A 40 6.87 6.08 8.00
CA VAL A 40 7.78 5.42 8.95
C VAL A 40 6.97 5.06 10.18
N LEU A 41 6.78 3.77 10.40
CA LEU A 41 6.08 3.24 11.56
C LEU A 41 7.09 2.91 12.65
N SER A 42 6.79 3.26 13.89
CA SER A 42 7.62 2.94 15.06
C SER A 42 6.93 1.86 15.89
N ALA A 43 7.67 0.81 16.21
CA ALA A 43 7.27 -0.29 17.08
C ALA A 43 8.39 -0.58 18.09
N PRO A 44 8.55 0.25 19.14
CA PRO A 44 9.55 0.01 20.18
C PRO A 44 9.32 -1.34 20.87
N ILE A 45 10.39 -2.07 21.18
CA ILE A 45 10.35 -3.43 21.75
C ILE A 45 9.55 -3.49 23.05
N GLU A 46 9.59 -2.43 23.86
CA GLU A 46 8.91 -2.35 25.16
C GLU A 46 7.47 -1.82 25.08
N ALA A 47 7.00 -1.41 23.89
CA ALA A 47 5.67 -0.86 23.73
C ALA A 47 4.61 -1.97 23.63
N ASP A 48 3.48 -1.79 24.30
CA ASP A 48 2.32 -2.67 24.12
C ASP A 48 1.63 -2.45 22.77
N SER A 49 0.81 -3.43 22.35
CA SER A 49 0.11 -3.40 21.06
C SER A 49 -0.79 -2.18 20.89
N LEU A 50 -1.39 -1.67 21.98
CA LEU A 50 -2.26 -0.51 21.94
C LEU A 50 -1.47 0.79 21.72
N ALA A 51 -0.30 0.91 22.33
CA ALA A 51 0.63 2.01 22.12
C ALA A 51 1.16 2.01 20.68
N ILE A 52 1.50 0.85 20.13
CA ILE A 52 1.88 0.69 18.73
C ILE A 52 0.74 1.07 17.78
N LEU A 53 -0.50 0.62 18.05
CA LEU A 53 -1.67 0.99 17.26
C LEU A 53 -1.92 2.50 17.28
N ARG A 54 -1.88 3.13 18.46
CA ARG A 54 -2.05 4.59 18.60
C ARG A 54 -0.94 5.36 17.90
N SER A 55 0.30 4.89 18.00
CA SER A 55 1.44 5.47 17.29
C SER A 55 1.22 5.40 15.77
N THR A 56 0.83 4.24 15.27
CA THR A 56 0.52 4.01 13.85
C THR A 56 -0.62 4.91 13.37
N GLN A 57 -1.73 4.98 14.13
CA GLN A 57 -2.85 5.86 13.81
C GLN A 57 -2.43 7.33 13.75
N ARG A 58 -1.63 7.79 14.71
CA ARG A 58 -1.09 9.17 14.71
C ARG A 58 -0.22 9.42 13.50
N THR A 59 0.73 8.53 13.19
CA THR A 59 1.59 8.66 12.00
C THR A 59 0.76 8.76 10.73
N LEU A 60 -0.24 7.89 10.56
CA LEU A 60 -1.09 7.93 9.37
C LEU A 60 -1.98 9.18 9.33
N ALA A 61 -2.40 9.69 10.49
CA ALA A 61 -3.18 10.93 10.59
C ALA A 61 -2.34 12.22 10.40
N THR A 62 -1.01 12.15 10.54
CA THR A 62 -0.14 13.34 10.34
C THR A 62 0.00 13.77 8.89
N GLY A 63 -0.39 12.91 7.95
CA GLY A 63 -0.36 13.24 6.53
C GLY A 63 -1.38 14.33 6.21
N ILE A 64 -0.89 15.53 5.87
CA ILE A 64 -1.67 16.47 5.05
C ILE A 64 -2.06 15.71 3.76
N ASP A 65 -3.28 15.92 3.27
CA ASP A 65 -3.79 15.49 1.95
C ASP A 65 -3.54 14.03 1.53
N GLY A 66 -3.35 13.12 2.49
CA GLY A 66 -3.01 11.73 2.18
C GLY A 66 -1.68 11.59 1.42
N GLY A 67 -0.75 12.54 1.56
CA GLY A 67 0.59 12.52 0.95
C GLY A 67 0.65 12.93 -0.51
N LEU A 68 -0.42 13.52 -1.04
CA LEU A 68 -0.51 13.97 -2.43
C LEU A 68 0.47 15.11 -2.72
N LEU A 69 0.58 16.11 -1.85
CA LEU A 69 1.54 17.23 -1.97
C LEU A 69 2.98 16.71 -2.10
N LEU A 70 3.37 15.71 -1.29
CA LEU A 70 4.69 15.09 -1.39
C LEU A 70 4.87 14.43 -2.76
N THR A 71 3.87 13.69 -3.25
CA THR A 71 3.92 13.09 -4.58
C THR A 71 4.03 14.15 -5.68
N LEU A 72 3.27 15.24 -5.61
CA LEU A 72 3.34 16.35 -6.57
C LEU A 72 4.73 17.01 -6.55
N VAL A 73 5.29 17.27 -5.37
CA VAL A 73 6.65 17.80 -5.25
C VAL A 73 7.67 16.84 -5.85
N ARG A 74 7.58 15.53 -5.57
CA ARG A 74 8.50 14.52 -6.12
C ARG A 74 8.42 14.35 -7.63
N ARG A 75 7.22 14.51 -8.21
CA ARG A 75 6.95 14.16 -9.62
C ARG A 75 6.87 15.35 -10.55
N LEU A 76 6.38 16.49 -10.08
CA LEU A 76 6.04 17.65 -10.91
C LEU A 76 6.90 18.88 -10.61
N ARG A 77 7.45 19.01 -9.40
CA ARG A 77 8.32 20.16 -9.09
C ARG A 77 9.61 20.07 -9.90
N HIS A 78 9.95 21.15 -10.59
CA HIS A 78 11.28 21.32 -11.14
C HIS A 78 12.26 21.68 -10.01
N PHE A 79 13.40 20.98 -9.96
CA PHE A 79 14.47 21.25 -9.00
C PHE A 79 15.69 21.75 -9.78
N ASP A 80 16.17 22.95 -9.44
CA ASP A 80 17.37 23.52 -10.05
C ASP A 80 18.66 22.83 -9.58
N ASP A 81 18.59 22.13 -8.44
CA ASP A 81 19.70 21.46 -7.77
C ASP A 81 19.33 20.00 -7.41
N ALA A 82 20.20 19.06 -7.80
CA ALA A 82 20.06 17.64 -7.49
C ALA A 82 20.03 17.36 -5.98
N ALA A 83 20.77 18.15 -5.17
CA ALA A 83 20.76 17.99 -3.71
C ALA A 83 19.40 18.37 -3.10
N GLN A 84 18.66 19.30 -3.71
CA GLN A 84 17.29 19.60 -3.29
C GLN A 84 16.33 18.47 -3.63
N ARG A 85 16.47 17.87 -4.82
CA ARG A 85 15.66 16.72 -5.25
C ARG A 85 15.86 15.53 -4.31
N GLN A 86 17.11 15.23 -3.96
CA GLN A 86 17.47 14.10 -3.10
C GLN A 86 16.78 14.16 -1.73
N ARG A 87 16.47 15.35 -1.19
CA ARG A 87 15.73 15.51 0.08
C ARG A 87 14.32 14.92 0.05
N TYR A 88 13.75 14.74 -1.14
CA TYR A 88 12.42 14.18 -1.35
C TYR A 88 12.46 12.73 -1.87
N GLU A 89 13.66 12.18 -2.12
CA GLU A 89 13.84 10.80 -2.53
C GLU A 89 13.85 9.91 -1.27
N ILE A 90 12.67 9.36 -0.97
CA ILE A 90 12.48 8.37 0.09
C ILE A 90 12.02 7.08 -0.59
N ASP A 91 12.84 6.04 -0.45
CA ASP A 91 12.62 4.72 -1.04
C ASP A 91 12.51 3.65 0.07
N PRO A 92 11.30 3.42 0.58
CA PRO A 92 11.05 2.35 1.54
C PRO A 92 11.30 0.98 0.91
N PRO A 93 11.90 0.02 1.64
CA PRO A 93 12.18 -1.31 1.11
C PRO A 93 10.92 -2.17 0.91
N PHE A 94 9.82 -1.84 1.59
CA PHE A 94 8.56 -2.57 1.50
C PHE A 94 7.42 -1.66 1.08
N SER A 95 6.44 -2.20 0.36
CA SER A 95 5.17 -1.53 0.11
C SER A 95 4.04 -2.21 0.88
N PHE A 96 3.00 -1.44 1.19
CA PHE A 96 1.77 -1.93 1.78
C PHE A 96 0.56 -1.39 1.03
N SER A 97 -0.37 -2.26 0.67
CA SER A 97 -1.66 -1.90 0.11
C SER A 97 -2.79 -2.69 0.76
N TYR A 98 -3.91 -2.03 0.99
CA TYR A 98 -5.14 -2.65 1.43
C TYR A 98 -6.20 -2.47 0.33
N LEU A 99 -6.66 -3.58 -0.27
CA LEU A 99 -7.66 -3.57 -1.33
C LEU A 99 -9.06 -3.65 -0.72
N ALA A 100 -9.95 -2.79 -1.21
CA ALA A 100 -11.34 -2.74 -0.76
C ALA A 100 -12.08 -4.06 -1.01
N ASN A 101 -13.07 -4.36 -0.16
CA ASN A 101 -13.95 -5.49 -0.39
C ASN A 101 -14.78 -5.27 -1.66
N THR A 102 -14.55 -6.09 -2.68
CA THR A 102 -15.28 -6.02 -3.95
C THR A 102 -16.58 -6.84 -3.94
N GLU A 103 -16.93 -7.51 -2.84
CA GLU A 103 -18.15 -8.33 -2.76
C GLU A 103 -19.43 -7.52 -2.87
N ALA A 104 -19.44 -6.27 -2.42
CA ALA A 104 -20.58 -5.38 -2.62
C ALA A 104 -20.87 -5.09 -4.11
N LEU A 105 -19.87 -5.28 -4.99
CA LEU A 105 -20.05 -5.22 -6.45
C LEU A 105 -20.69 -6.51 -7.01
N ASN A 106 -20.76 -7.57 -6.21
CA ASN A 106 -21.35 -8.87 -6.57
C ASN A 106 -22.78 -9.02 -5.99
N SER A 107 -23.57 -7.94 -5.95
CA SER A 107 -24.94 -7.98 -5.41
C SER A 107 -25.78 -9.06 -6.12
N PRO A 108 -26.52 -9.91 -5.38
CA PRO A 108 -27.38 -10.95 -5.95
C PRO A 108 -28.61 -10.42 -6.71
N THR A 109 -28.84 -9.10 -6.70
CA THR A 109 -29.90 -8.43 -7.49
C THR A 109 -29.47 -8.10 -8.92
N MET A 110 -28.20 -8.31 -9.27
CA MET A 110 -27.74 -8.32 -10.65
C MET A 110 -27.84 -9.76 -11.14
N ASP A 111 -28.54 -10.01 -12.26
CA ASP A 111 -28.52 -11.33 -12.92
C ASP A 111 -27.07 -11.82 -13.00
N SER A 112 -26.79 -12.93 -12.33
CA SER A 112 -25.45 -13.34 -11.89
C SER A 112 -24.55 -13.89 -13.01
N ALA A 113 -24.70 -13.38 -14.22
CA ALA A 113 -23.88 -13.69 -15.38
C ALA A 113 -23.23 -12.41 -15.90
N VAL A 114 -22.19 -11.94 -15.22
CA VAL A 114 -21.29 -10.93 -15.81
C VAL A 114 -20.33 -11.66 -16.73
N LEU A 115 -20.55 -11.60 -18.03
CA LEU A 115 -19.53 -11.95 -19.02
C LEU A 115 -18.38 -10.95 -18.86
N ARG A 116 -17.30 -11.40 -18.21
CA ARG A 116 -16.06 -10.62 -18.08
C ARG A 116 -15.21 -10.92 -19.31
N GLU A 117 -15.32 -10.08 -20.33
CA GLU A 117 -14.28 -10.02 -21.35
C GLU A 117 -13.02 -9.46 -20.69
N GLN A 118 -11.94 -10.24 -20.71
CA GLN A 118 -10.62 -9.71 -20.40
C GLN A 118 -10.20 -8.95 -21.67
N PRO A 119 -10.13 -7.61 -21.67
CA PRO A 119 -9.79 -6.86 -22.86
C PRO A 119 -8.44 -7.36 -23.40
N ASP A 120 -8.36 -7.67 -24.69
CA ASP A 120 -7.11 -8.12 -25.32
C ASP A 120 -5.94 -7.15 -25.07
N MET A 121 -6.24 -5.86 -24.88
CA MET A 121 -5.26 -4.83 -24.50
C MET A 121 -4.63 -5.05 -23.11
N LEU A 122 -5.31 -5.75 -22.20
CA LEU A 122 -4.78 -6.16 -20.89
C LEU A 122 -4.15 -7.56 -20.94
N ALA A 123 -4.47 -8.40 -21.94
CA ALA A 123 -3.87 -9.72 -22.11
C ALA A 123 -2.36 -9.64 -22.46
N GLY A 124 -1.94 -8.56 -23.14
CA GLY A 124 -0.52 -8.24 -23.38
C GLY A 124 0.22 -7.66 -22.18
N LEU A 125 -0.49 -7.32 -21.09
CA LEU A 125 0.09 -6.93 -19.80
C LEU A 125 0.21 -8.15 -18.88
N ASP A 126 0.66 -9.29 -19.43
CA ASP A 126 1.02 -10.43 -18.60
C ASP A 126 2.14 -9.97 -17.64
N PRO A 127 1.91 -9.93 -16.32
CA PRO A 127 2.92 -9.52 -15.36
C PRO A 127 4.14 -10.47 -15.35
N SER A 128 4.03 -11.64 -16.01
CA SER A 128 5.16 -12.56 -16.25
C SER A 128 5.95 -12.25 -17.53
N LEU A 129 5.41 -11.47 -18.48
CA LEU A 129 6.08 -11.12 -19.75
C LEU A 129 6.88 -9.82 -19.70
N GLN A 130 6.72 -9.02 -18.65
CA GLN A 130 7.67 -7.96 -18.34
C GLN A 130 8.52 -8.44 -17.16
N GLN A 131 9.84 -8.50 -17.35
CA GLN A 131 10.80 -8.48 -16.24
C GLN A 131 10.65 -7.15 -15.49
N THR A 132 9.52 -7.00 -14.80
CA THR A 132 9.22 -5.85 -13.98
C THR A 132 10.03 -6.10 -12.71
N GLN A 133 11.21 -5.48 -12.65
CA GLN A 133 11.96 -5.44 -11.42
C GLN A 133 11.05 -4.81 -10.37
N MET A 134 10.72 -5.56 -9.32
CA MET A 134 9.89 -5.02 -8.25
C MET A 134 10.67 -3.85 -7.63
N PRO A 135 10.08 -2.65 -7.52
CA PRO A 135 10.77 -1.50 -6.95
C PRO A 135 10.95 -1.63 -5.42
N PHE A 136 10.48 -2.73 -4.84
CA PHE A 136 10.51 -3.05 -3.41
C PHE A 136 11.15 -4.42 -3.20
N VAL A 137 11.76 -4.62 -2.03
CA VAL A 137 12.22 -5.94 -1.56
C VAL A 137 11.04 -6.87 -1.34
N GLY A 138 9.92 -6.32 -0.84
CA GLY A 138 8.66 -7.05 -0.71
C GLY A 138 7.44 -6.13 -0.82
N ALA A 139 6.40 -6.63 -1.48
CA ALA A 139 5.10 -5.98 -1.60
C ALA A 139 4.07 -6.72 -0.75
N ILE A 140 3.50 -6.03 0.23
CA ILE A 140 2.49 -6.55 1.14
C ILE A 140 1.11 -6.09 0.64
N VAL A 141 0.23 -7.06 0.41
CA VAL A 141 -1.13 -6.82 -0.08
C VAL A 141 -2.13 -7.49 0.84
N ALA A 142 -2.93 -6.69 1.52
CA ALA A 142 -4.07 -7.13 2.32
C ALA A 142 -5.36 -6.95 1.53
N LYS A 143 -6.28 -7.92 1.61
CA LYS A 143 -7.60 -7.83 0.98
C LYS A 143 -8.62 -8.69 1.72
N HIS A 144 -9.90 -8.35 1.56
CA HIS A 144 -10.99 -9.20 2.00
C HIS A 144 -11.35 -10.23 0.92
N ILE A 145 -11.56 -11.48 1.32
CA ILE A 145 -12.18 -12.54 0.50
C ILE A 145 -13.20 -13.27 1.37
N GLY A 146 -14.47 -13.28 0.99
CA GLY A 146 -15.51 -13.92 1.77
C GLY A 146 -15.73 -13.18 3.08
N ASN A 147 -15.46 -13.86 4.18
CA ASN A 147 -15.42 -13.29 5.53
C ASN A 147 -14.01 -13.39 6.14
N GLN A 148 -12.99 -13.45 5.28
CA GLN A 148 -11.59 -13.64 5.67
C GLN A 148 -10.73 -12.47 5.20
N LEU A 149 -9.87 -12.00 6.09
CA LEU A 149 -8.77 -11.12 5.73
C LEU A 149 -7.60 -11.98 5.23
N GLN A 150 -7.17 -11.74 3.99
CA GLN A 150 -5.98 -12.38 3.43
C GLN A 150 -4.84 -11.37 3.32
N LEU A 151 -3.67 -11.73 3.85
CA LEU A 151 -2.41 -11.02 3.61
C LEU A 151 -1.55 -11.84 2.64
N ASN A 152 -1.04 -11.19 1.60
CA ASN A 152 -0.08 -11.76 0.66
C ASN A 152 1.20 -10.94 0.70
N ILE A 153 2.36 -11.61 0.67
CA ILE A 153 3.66 -10.95 0.57
C ILE A 153 4.33 -11.48 -0.70
N VAL A 154 4.55 -10.59 -1.66
CA VAL A 154 5.30 -10.90 -2.87
C VAL A 154 6.71 -10.35 -2.68
N CYS A 155 7.72 -11.21 -2.70
CA CYS A 155 9.11 -10.78 -2.58
C CYS A 155 9.93 -11.33 -3.74
N GLN A 156 10.93 -10.56 -4.18
CA GLN A 156 11.91 -11.01 -5.17
C GLN A 156 13.23 -11.23 -4.43
N GLY A 157 13.50 -12.48 -4.05
CA GLY A 157 14.73 -12.86 -3.35
C GLY A 157 14.93 -14.37 -3.26
N GLY A 158 16.13 -14.78 -2.86
CA GLY A 158 16.45 -16.20 -2.67
C GLY A 158 15.73 -16.83 -1.45
N GLN A 159 15.95 -18.13 -1.24
CA GLN A 159 15.28 -18.92 -0.20
C GLN A 159 15.39 -18.33 1.23
N THR A 160 16.46 -17.59 1.53
CA THR A 160 16.64 -16.95 2.84
C THR A 160 15.58 -15.88 3.11
N LEU A 161 15.34 -14.99 2.13
CA LEU A 161 14.32 -13.95 2.26
C LEU A 161 12.93 -14.56 2.38
N PHE A 162 12.66 -15.61 1.58
CA PHE A 162 11.40 -16.34 1.65
C PHE A 162 11.12 -16.88 3.06
N ARG A 163 12.08 -17.58 3.67
CA ARG A 163 11.95 -18.10 5.04
C ARG A 163 11.75 -16.99 6.09
N MET A 164 12.42 -15.86 5.94
CA MET A 164 12.22 -14.71 6.82
C MET A 164 10.80 -14.14 6.69
N MET A 165 10.28 -14.01 5.46
CA MET A 165 8.91 -13.51 5.23
C MET A 165 7.85 -14.49 5.72
N GLU A 166 8.09 -15.80 5.64
CA GLU A 166 7.21 -16.83 6.19
C GLU A 166 7.10 -16.72 7.72
N GLN A 167 8.23 -16.55 8.42
CA GLN A 167 8.23 -16.30 9.87
C GLN A 167 7.49 -15.01 10.22
N TRP A 168 7.70 -13.95 9.44
CA TRP A 168 7.02 -12.68 9.65
C TRP A 168 5.51 -12.78 9.46
N LEU A 169 5.04 -13.58 8.48
CA LEU A 169 3.61 -13.82 8.25
C LEU A 169 2.95 -14.52 9.44
N GLY A 170 3.63 -15.51 10.04
CA GLY A 170 3.16 -16.16 11.27
C GLY A 170 3.04 -15.18 12.43
N ALA A 171 4.10 -14.40 12.69
CA ALA A 171 4.10 -13.40 13.76
C ALA A 171 3.04 -12.29 13.54
N TRP A 172 2.81 -11.89 12.29
CA TRP A 172 1.76 -10.93 11.92
C TRP A 172 0.37 -11.48 12.27
N ASN A 173 0.09 -12.74 11.92
CA ASN A 173 -1.21 -13.35 12.20
C ASN A 173 -1.48 -13.41 13.70
N ASP A 174 -0.49 -13.85 14.49
CA ASP A 174 -0.61 -13.92 15.95
C ASP A 174 -0.83 -12.53 16.56
N SER A 175 -0.09 -11.53 16.09
CA SER A 175 -0.22 -10.14 16.55
C SER A 175 -1.58 -9.53 16.18
N LEU A 176 -2.11 -9.84 15.00
CA LEU A 176 -3.42 -9.36 14.56
C LEU A 176 -4.54 -9.98 15.39
N ILE A 177 -4.49 -11.30 15.63
CA ILE A 177 -5.46 -11.99 16.48
C ILE A 177 -5.46 -11.39 17.88
N ALA A 178 -4.30 -11.20 18.49
CA ALA A 178 -4.15 -10.62 19.83
C ALA A 178 -4.58 -9.14 19.92
N LEU A 179 -4.63 -8.42 18.79
CA LEU A 179 -5.12 -7.04 18.75
C LEU A 179 -6.65 -6.96 18.66
N VAL A 180 -7.26 -7.94 18.00
CA VAL A 180 -8.70 -7.99 17.72
C VAL A 180 -9.47 -8.71 18.84
N TYR A 181 -8.87 -9.71 19.48
CA TYR A 181 -9.44 -10.53 20.54
C TYR A 181 -8.69 -10.36 21.86
#